data_AF-G0NRR4-F1
#
_entry.id   AF-G0NRR4-F1
#
_cell.length_a   1.000
_cell.length_b   1.000
_cell.length_c   1.000
_cell.angle_alpha   90.00
_cell.angle_beta   90.00
_cell.angle_gamma   90.00
#
_symmetry.space_group_name_H-M   'P 1'
#
loop_
_entity.id
_entity.type
_entity.pdbx_description
1 polymer ?
#
loop_
_entity_poly.entity_id
_entity_poly.type
_entity_poly.pdbx_seq_one_letter_code
_entity_poly.pdbx_strand_id
1 'polypeptide(L)'
;MSVRRRTHSDDFTYLLEKTRRPSRLNVVQEHPPPAPVQGYSLKTVIIVSIVVSIICQHILPQAFTYVNNVIKNAPKRKTQFHSNRLNIGLISTDSATKYAPAVQKPTFLVDPIYDEKWKGVQTAVPVMTTESEEKRDNDPAKVKEAILAAKAASRSRRDGNLERAMTIMEHAMALAPNNPHILIEMGQIREMHNELVEADQCYVKALAYDPGNTEALVLRARTTPLVSAIDRKMLKTVHDLRNEFAHLQHSTALRRMMRETYFLYVYHTVAIEGNTLSLGQTRAILESGMVIPGKSIREHNEVIGMDAALRFLNCSLLSKEHDSISIEDILEMHRRVLVPPEYVMDQLSDMVDWMNDESTLAMDPIERAAIAHYKLVLVHPFTDGNGRTARLLLNLIMMRSGFPPVILPVETRAEYYATLHVANLGDLRPFVRYVAKHSEASIQVSQLLFSCSNLISCLQRYIGAMKTSSDNIINGEDTELTAEESEVSEKIEAECRAGN
;
A
#
# COMPACT_ATOMS: atom_id res chain seq x y z
N MET A 1 52.58 -41.82 -15.64
CA MET A 1 52.30 -42.05 -14.21
C MET A 1 50.82 -41.82 -13.97
N SER A 2 50.13 -42.83 -13.47
CA SER A 2 48.67 -42.96 -13.47
C SER A 2 47.96 -42.08 -12.45
N VAL A 3 46.84 -41.50 -12.88
CA VAL A 3 45.80 -40.82 -12.10
C VAL A 3 45.23 -41.73 -11.01
N ARG A 4 45.02 -41.23 -9.78
CA ARG A 4 44.08 -41.82 -8.83
C ARG A 4 43.40 -40.77 -7.95
N ARG A 5 42.07 -40.71 -8.10
CA ARG A 5 41.10 -40.02 -7.23
C ARG A 5 41.15 -40.64 -5.82
N ARG A 6 41.05 -39.82 -4.77
CA ARG A 6 40.79 -40.26 -3.39
C ARG A 6 39.30 -40.04 -3.08
N THR A 7 38.65 -41.11 -2.65
CA THR A 7 37.28 -41.13 -2.10
C THR A 7 37.34 -41.14 -0.58
N HIS A 8 36.40 -40.46 0.06
CA HIS A 8 36.16 -40.44 1.51
C HIS A 8 35.64 -41.80 1.99
N SER A 9 36.35 -42.49 2.90
CA SER A 9 35.78 -43.58 3.72
C SER A 9 36.46 -43.88 5.06
N ASP A 10 37.48 -43.15 5.53
CA ASP A 10 38.37 -43.71 6.57
C ASP A 10 38.47 -42.95 7.91
N ASP A 11 37.59 -42.00 8.24
CA ASP A 11 37.70 -41.20 9.49
C ASP A 11 36.64 -41.47 10.58
N PHE A 12 36.00 -42.65 10.60
CA PHE A 12 34.93 -42.98 11.56
C PHE A 12 35.35 -43.74 12.83
N THR A 13 36.63 -43.73 13.20
CA THR A 13 37.16 -44.53 14.34
C THR A 13 38.02 -43.69 15.31
N TYR A 14 37.52 -42.54 15.77
CA TYR A 14 38.24 -41.77 16.81
C TYR A 14 37.41 -41.21 17.99
N LEU A 15 36.11 -41.49 18.13
CA LEU A 15 35.32 -40.86 19.21
C LEU A 15 34.37 -41.81 19.95
N LEU A 16 34.88 -42.96 20.44
CA LEU A 16 34.09 -43.87 21.28
C LEU A 16 34.80 -44.42 22.51
N GLU A 17 35.84 -43.75 23.03
CA GLU A 17 36.52 -44.24 24.24
C GLU A 17 36.98 -43.13 25.19
N LYS A 18 36.01 -42.41 25.78
CA LYS A 18 36.19 -41.73 27.08
C LYS A 18 34.84 -41.39 27.68
N THR A 19 34.35 -42.25 28.56
CA THR A 19 33.97 -41.92 29.95
C THR A 19 33.09 -43.04 30.51
N ARG A 20 33.70 -43.92 31.32
CA ARG A 20 32.99 -44.88 32.19
C ARG A 20 33.22 -44.51 33.66
N ARG A 21 32.08 -44.35 34.37
CA ARG A 21 31.79 -44.58 35.81
C ARG A 21 32.12 -43.47 36.84
N PRO A 22 31.45 -43.43 38.03
CA PRO A 22 30.51 -44.41 38.61
C PRO A 22 29.16 -43.86 39.16
N SER A 23 28.30 -44.83 39.42
CA SER A 23 26.98 -44.84 40.07
C SER A 23 26.92 -44.35 41.52
N ARG A 24 25.88 -43.57 41.85
CA ARG A 24 25.24 -43.53 43.18
C ARG A 24 23.72 -43.61 43.00
N LEU A 25 23.11 -44.63 43.62
CA LEU A 25 21.67 -44.75 43.78
C LEU A 25 21.14 -43.67 44.73
N ASN A 26 19.94 -43.15 44.47
CA ASN A 26 18.86 -43.12 45.48
C ASN A 26 17.49 -42.77 44.87
N VAL A 27 16.55 -43.68 45.14
CA VAL A 27 15.12 -43.52 45.45
C VAL A 27 14.16 -42.95 44.38
N VAL A 28 13.20 -43.83 44.06
CA VAL A 28 12.02 -43.69 43.22
C VAL A 28 11.03 -42.65 43.76
N GLN A 29 10.52 -41.79 42.88
CA GLN A 29 9.13 -41.31 42.93
C GLN A 29 8.45 -41.70 41.61
N GLU A 30 7.41 -42.52 41.72
CA GLU A 30 6.58 -42.97 40.60
C GLU A 30 5.74 -41.79 40.08
N HIS A 31 5.86 -41.48 38.78
CA HIS A 31 4.84 -40.74 38.04
C HIS A 31 3.94 -41.75 37.30
N PRO A 32 2.62 -41.50 37.20
CA PRO A 32 1.70 -42.43 36.55
C PRO A 32 1.97 -42.49 35.04
N PRO A 33 1.67 -43.62 34.37
CA PRO A 33 1.89 -43.76 32.94
C PRO A 33 1.02 -42.79 32.14
N PRO A 34 1.49 -42.23 31.01
CA PRO A 34 0.63 -41.48 30.12
C PRO A 34 -0.46 -42.41 29.54
N ALA A 35 -1.67 -41.88 29.43
CA ALA A 35 -2.80 -42.59 28.83
C ALA A 35 -2.51 -42.95 27.37
N PRO A 36 -3.03 -44.07 26.84
CA PRO A 36 -2.85 -44.43 25.44
C PRO A 36 -3.55 -43.40 24.57
N VAL A 37 -2.79 -42.78 23.65
CA VAL A 37 -3.32 -41.90 22.61
C VAL A 37 -4.19 -42.76 21.70
N GLN A 38 -5.47 -42.44 21.60
CA GLN A 38 -6.41 -43.13 20.70
C GLN A 38 -5.99 -42.91 19.25
N GLY A 39 -5.50 -43.95 18.59
CA GLY A 39 -5.26 -43.95 17.16
C GLY A 39 -6.55 -43.65 16.41
N TYR A 40 -6.56 -42.59 15.59
CA TYR A 40 -7.68 -42.30 14.71
C TYR A 40 -7.74 -43.34 13.58
N SER A 41 -8.91 -43.96 13.37
CA SER A 41 -9.05 -44.99 12.35
C SER A 41 -8.80 -44.41 10.95
N LEU A 42 -8.27 -45.23 10.03
CA LEU A 42 -8.05 -44.89 8.62
C LEU A 42 -9.24 -44.20 7.94
N LYS A 43 -10.47 -44.47 8.40
CA LYS A 43 -11.69 -43.79 7.92
C LYS A 43 -11.69 -42.29 8.22
N THR A 44 -11.18 -41.87 9.38
CA THR A 44 -11.12 -40.46 9.79
C THR A 44 -10.10 -39.69 8.95
N VAL A 45 -8.94 -40.30 8.66
CA VAL A 45 -7.90 -39.73 7.80
C VAL A 45 -8.38 -39.58 6.35
N ILE A 46 -9.11 -40.58 5.84
CA ILE A 46 -9.73 -40.53 4.51
C ILE A 46 -10.81 -39.45 4.46
N ILE A 47 -11.67 -39.34 5.49
CA ILE A 47 -12.71 -38.30 5.55
C ILE A 47 -12.09 -36.91 5.60
N VAL A 48 -11.06 -36.67 6.41
CA VAL A 48 -10.37 -35.38 6.48
C VAL A 48 -9.67 -35.06 5.15
N SER A 49 -9.03 -36.04 4.50
CA SER A 49 -8.40 -35.86 3.18
C SER A 49 -9.40 -35.52 2.08
N ILE A 50 -10.58 -36.14 2.11
CA ILE A 50 -11.69 -35.84 1.19
C ILE A 50 -12.24 -34.43 1.47
N VAL A 51 -12.43 -34.07 2.74
CA VAL A 51 -12.91 -32.73 3.14
C VAL A 51 -11.91 -31.65 2.73
N VAL A 52 -10.61 -31.84 2.96
CA VAL A 52 -9.55 -30.91 2.54
C VAL A 52 -9.47 -30.80 1.02
N SER A 53 -9.62 -31.91 0.28
CA SER A 53 -9.72 -31.88 -1.19
C SER A 53 -10.95 -31.11 -1.68
N ILE A 54 -12.11 -31.30 -1.06
CA ILE A 54 -13.34 -30.59 -1.41
C ILE A 54 -13.22 -29.09 -1.11
N ILE A 55 -12.62 -28.72 0.03
CA ILE A 55 -12.36 -27.32 0.39
C ILE A 55 -11.39 -26.68 -0.62
N CYS A 56 -10.32 -27.38 -1.00
CA CYS A 56 -9.35 -26.86 -1.95
C CYS A 56 -9.86 -26.78 -3.40
N GLN A 57 -10.69 -27.72 -3.83
CA GLN A 57 -11.19 -27.78 -5.20
C GLN A 57 -12.47 -26.96 -5.42
N HIS A 58 -13.28 -26.75 -4.39
CA HIS A 58 -14.57 -26.06 -4.53
C HIS A 58 -14.66 -24.74 -3.76
N ILE A 59 -14.13 -24.66 -2.53
CA ILE A 59 -14.29 -23.46 -1.69
C ILE A 59 -13.24 -22.41 -2.02
N LEU A 60 -11.98 -22.78 -2.21
CA LEU A 60 -10.91 -21.82 -2.55
C LEU A 60 -11.16 -21.06 -3.87
N PRO A 61 -11.60 -21.70 -4.97
CA PRO A 61 -11.94 -20.98 -6.19
C PRO A 61 -13.19 -20.10 -6.06
N GLN A 62 -14.16 -20.50 -5.23
CA GLN A 62 -15.35 -19.71 -4.92
C GLN A 62 -15.03 -18.50 -4.02
N ALA A 63 -14.13 -18.67 -3.05
CA ALA A 63 -13.59 -17.60 -2.24
C ALA A 63 -12.76 -16.63 -3.10
N PHE A 64 -11.98 -17.13 -4.06
CA PHE A 64 -11.20 -16.29 -4.97
C PHE A 64 -12.09 -15.50 -5.94
N THR A 65 -13.19 -16.09 -6.41
CA THR A 65 -14.21 -15.38 -7.22
C THR A 65 -15.04 -14.41 -6.38
N TYR A 66 -15.33 -14.73 -5.12
CA TYR A 66 -15.96 -13.82 -4.16
C TYR A 66 -15.08 -12.63 -3.82
N VAL A 67 -13.79 -12.85 -3.52
CA VAL A 67 -12.79 -11.80 -3.28
C VAL A 67 -12.61 -10.93 -4.52
N ASN A 68 -12.55 -11.51 -5.72
CA ASN A 68 -12.53 -10.72 -6.97
C ASN A 68 -13.83 -9.92 -7.18
N ASN A 69 -14.99 -10.43 -6.75
CA ASN A 69 -16.25 -9.69 -6.77
C ASN A 69 -16.33 -8.61 -5.67
N VAL A 70 -15.71 -8.81 -4.50
CA VAL A 70 -15.58 -7.79 -3.44
C VAL A 70 -14.58 -6.71 -3.84
N ILE A 71 -13.51 -7.05 -4.54
CA ILE A 71 -12.56 -6.09 -5.13
C ILE A 71 -13.23 -5.30 -6.27
N LYS A 72 -14.05 -5.96 -7.11
CA LYS A 72 -14.81 -5.30 -8.18
C LYS A 72 -16.00 -4.46 -7.68
N ASN A 73 -16.66 -4.89 -6.60
CA ASN A 73 -17.87 -4.25 -6.06
C ASN A 73 -17.67 -3.68 -4.65
N ALA A 74 -16.44 -3.26 -4.30
CA ALA A 74 -16.15 -2.68 -3.00
C ALA A 74 -17.18 -1.57 -2.72
N PRO A 75 -18.06 -1.72 -1.72
CA PRO A 75 -19.13 -0.76 -1.51
C PRO A 75 -18.49 0.57 -1.13
N LYS A 76 -18.95 1.66 -1.75
CA LYS A 76 -18.85 2.98 -1.12
C LYS A 76 -19.40 2.82 0.29
N ARG A 77 -18.52 2.83 1.29
CA ARG A 77 -18.91 2.68 2.69
C ARG A 77 -19.71 3.94 3.04
N LYS A 78 -21.03 3.94 2.82
CA LYS A 78 -21.94 4.93 3.42
C LYS A 78 -21.83 4.69 4.92
N THR A 79 -21.00 5.46 5.60
CA THR A 79 -21.00 5.52 7.06
C THR A 79 -22.35 6.06 7.50
N GLN A 80 -23.29 5.15 7.80
CA GLN A 80 -24.49 5.49 8.56
C GLN A 80 -24.06 5.91 9.96
N PHE A 81 -23.90 7.21 10.17
CA PHE A 81 -23.91 7.78 11.52
C PHE A 81 -25.32 7.63 12.08
N HIS A 82 -25.52 6.66 12.97
CA HIS A 82 -26.69 6.66 13.81
C HIS A 82 -26.60 7.88 14.73
N SER A 83 -27.59 8.75 14.59
CA SER A 83 -27.81 9.91 15.45
C SER A 83 -28.03 9.43 16.89
N ASN A 84 -27.01 9.53 17.73
CA ASN A 84 -27.20 9.73 19.15
C ASN A 84 -26.36 10.92 19.56
N ARG A 85 -27.07 11.95 20.06
CA ARG A 85 -26.51 13.17 20.65
C ARG A 85 -25.39 12.78 21.61
N LEU A 86 -24.13 12.95 21.19
CA LEU A 86 -22.99 12.85 22.09
C LEU A 86 -22.85 14.20 22.77
N ASN A 87 -23.35 14.24 24.01
CA ASN A 87 -22.99 15.24 25.01
C ASN A 87 -21.46 15.38 25.03
N ILE A 88 -20.99 16.58 24.72
CA ILE A 88 -19.60 16.99 24.97
C ILE A 88 -19.44 17.08 26.48
N GLY A 89 -18.98 15.99 27.09
CA GLY A 89 -18.42 15.97 28.43
C GLY A 89 -16.92 16.20 28.31
N LEU A 90 -16.42 17.27 28.92
CA LEU A 90 -14.99 17.48 29.14
C LEU A 90 -14.38 16.24 29.80
N ILE A 91 -13.53 15.51 29.08
CA ILE A 91 -12.68 14.48 29.68
C ILE A 91 -11.34 15.13 30.00
N SER A 92 -11.10 15.24 31.32
CA SER A 92 -9.86 15.62 31.96
C SER A 92 -8.69 14.82 31.39
N THR A 93 -7.62 15.54 31.05
CA THR A 93 -6.30 14.97 30.82
C THR A 93 -5.80 14.30 32.09
N ASP A 94 -5.49 13.00 32.05
CA ASP A 94 -4.43 12.39 32.88
C ASP A 94 -4.24 10.91 32.50
N SER A 95 -3.16 10.63 31.76
CA SER A 95 -2.28 9.46 31.91
C SER A 95 -1.29 9.44 30.75
N ALA A 96 -0.05 9.78 31.07
CA ALA A 96 1.06 9.92 30.15
C ALA A 96 1.57 8.55 29.64
N THR A 97 1.62 8.37 28.32
CA THR A 97 2.56 7.47 27.65
C THR A 97 3.58 8.33 26.89
N LYS A 98 4.86 8.03 27.15
CA LYS A 98 6.04 8.84 26.86
C LYS A 98 6.19 9.21 25.37
N TYR A 99 5.97 10.48 25.07
CA TYR A 99 6.68 11.21 24.02
C TYR A 99 7.34 12.43 24.68
N ALA A 100 8.62 12.69 24.39
CA ALA A 100 9.34 13.85 24.91
C ALA A 100 8.77 15.15 24.28
N PRO A 101 8.75 16.28 25.02
CA PRO A 101 7.95 17.44 24.66
C PRO A 101 8.71 18.36 23.70
N ALA A 102 8.19 18.53 22.48
CA ALA A 102 8.52 19.69 21.66
C ALA A 102 7.46 20.77 21.90
N VAL A 103 7.89 21.82 22.59
CA VAL A 103 7.17 23.05 22.85
C VAL A 103 6.99 23.81 21.54
N GLN A 104 5.88 23.54 20.85
CA GLN A 104 5.02 24.45 20.06
C GLN A 104 4.07 23.57 19.25
N LYS A 105 2.77 23.88 19.31
CA LYS A 105 1.71 23.11 18.63
C LYS A 105 2.06 22.91 17.15
N PRO A 106 2.07 21.69 16.59
CA PRO A 106 2.17 21.55 15.15
C PRO A 106 0.81 21.88 14.55
N THR A 107 0.73 23.07 13.97
CA THR A 107 -0.29 23.46 13.01
C THR A 107 -0.27 22.40 11.90
N PHE A 108 -1.38 21.67 11.76
CA PHE A 108 -1.53 20.65 10.73
C PHE A 108 -1.56 21.40 9.40
N LEU A 109 -0.53 21.17 8.57
CA LEU A 109 -0.11 21.98 7.42
C LEU A 109 0.78 23.16 7.83
N VAL A 110 2.07 23.05 7.47
CA VAL A 110 2.75 24.23 6.93
C VAL A 110 1.81 24.80 5.87
N ASP A 111 1.52 26.10 5.94
CA ASP A 111 0.79 26.82 4.89
C ASP A 111 1.22 26.28 3.51
N PRO A 112 0.30 26.23 2.51
CA PRO A 112 0.61 25.72 1.17
C PRO A 112 1.98 26.25 0.80
N ILE A 113 2.93 25.42 0.33
CA ILE A 113 4.33 25.83 0.10
C ILE A 113 4.34 27.19 -0.62
N TYR A 114 4.38 28.25 0.19
CA TYR A 114 4.46 29.66 -0.14
C TYR A 114 5.81 30.11 0.40
N ASP A 115 6.80 29.23 0.26
CA ASP A 115 8.16 29.70 0.21
C ASP A 115 8.24 30.57 -1.04
N GLU A 116 8.50 31.87 -0.87
CA GLU A 116 8.62 32.81 -1.99
C GLU A 116 9.64 32.35 -3.03
N LYS A 117 10.58 31.48 -2.62
CA LYS A 117 11.57 30.83 -3.45
C LYS A 117 10.96 29.97 -4.58
N TRP A 118 9.76 29.43 -4.39
CA TRP A 118 9.05 28.58 -5.36
C TRP A 118 7.90 29.27 -6.08
N LYS A 119 7.63 30.56 -5.78
CA LYS A 119 6.72 31.40 -6.58
C LYS A 119 7.39 31.70 -7.93
N GLY A 120 6.90 31.09 -9.00
CA GLY A 120 7.36 31.37 -10.36
C GLY A 120 8.32 30.35 -10.96
N VAL A 121 8.54 29.19 -10.32
CA VAL A 121 9.05 28.03 -11.04
C VAL A 121 8.04 27.72 -12.14
N GLN A 122 8.47 27.84 -13.40
CA GLN A 122 7.66 27.46 -14.55
C GLN A 122 7.25 26.01 -14.30
N THR A 123 5.97 25.81 -14.02
CA THR A 123 5.41 24.48 -13.96
C THR A 123 5.68 23.89 -15.34
N ALA A 124 6.51 22.84 -15.39
CA ALA A 124 6.37 21.89 -16.47
C ALA A 124 4.97 21.32 -16.26
N VAL A 125 3.97 21.97 -16.85
CA VAL A 125 2.59 21.51 -16.85
C VAL A 125 2.69 20.03 -17.18
N PRO A 126 2.31 19.09 -16.29
CA PRO A 126 2.23 17.71 -16.69
C PRO A 126 1.26 17.73 -17.87
N VAL A 127 1.80 17.52 -19.07
CA VAL A 127 1.11 17.65 -20.35
C VAL A 127 0.03 16.58 -20.37
N MET A 128 -1.13 16.83 -19.75
CA MET A 128 -2.30 15.96 -19.84
C MET A 128 -3.64 16.68 -19.71
N THR A 129 -3.70 17.94 -19.31
CA THR A 129 -4.84 18.79 -19.69
C THR A 129 -4.37 19.66 -20.84
N THR A 130 -4.67 19.23 -22.06
CA THR A 130 -4.39 20.09 -23.21
C THR A 130 -5.13 21.41 -23.00
N GLU A 131 -4.55 22.56 -23.37
CA GLU A 131 -5.29 23.84 -23.43
C GLU A 131 -6.59 23.72 -24.27
N SER A 132 -6.69 22.66 -25.08
CA SER A 132 -7.86 22.29 -25.88
C SER A 132 -9.02 21.68 -25.07
N GLU A 133 -8.80 21.17 -23.86
CA GLU A 133 -9.83 20.66 -22.96
C GLU A 133 -10.41 21.79 -22.10
N GLU A 134 -9.58 22.66 -21.54
CA GLU A 134 -10.03 23.86 -20.80
C GLU A 134 -10.84 24.83 -21.68
N LYS A 135 -10.53 24.92 -22.98
CA LYS A 135 -11.31 25.71 -23.95
C LYS A 135 -12.62 25.04 -24.40
N ARG A 136 -12.76 23.71 -24.27
CA ARG A 136 -14.00 22.97 -24.62
C ARG A 136 -15.04 22.96 -23.49
N ASP A 137 -14.60 23.11 -22.25
CA ASP A 137 -15.46 23.09 -21.06
C ASP A 137 -16.15 24.43 -20.74
N ASN A 138 -15.77 25.51 -21.42
CA ASN A 138 -16.28 26.86 -21.20
C ASN A 138 -17.26 27.37 -22.28
N ASP A 139 -18.07 26.48 -22.84
CA ASP A 139 -19.16 26.90 -23.74
C ASP A 139 -20.23 27.68 -22.95
N PRO A 140 -20.48 28.96 -23.25
CA PRO A 140 -21.42 29.80 -22.50
C PRO A 140 -22.86 29.23 -22.48
N ALA A 141 -23.25 28.46 -23.50
CA ALA A 141 -24.55 27.80 -23.52
C ALA A 141 -24.64 26.68 -22.47
N LYS A 142 -23.61 25.83 -22.39
CA LYS A 142 -23.52 24.76 -21.39
C LYS A 142 -23.43 25.31 -19.98
N VAL A 143 -22.67 26.38 -19.77
CA VAL A 143 -22.57 27.04 -18.45
C VAL A 143 -23.93 27.57 -18.01
N LYS A 144 -24.71 28.17 -18.92
CA LYS A 144 -26.06 28.65 -18.60
C LYS A 144 -27.00 27.51 -18.22
N GLU A 145 -26.95 26.41 -18.95
CA GLU A 145 -27.71 25.19 -18.62
C GLU A 145 -27.30 24.61 -17.26
N ALA A 146 -26.00 24.53 -16.99
CA ALA A 146 -25.45 24.04 -15.73
C ALA A 146 -25.91 24.88 -14.52
N ILE A 147 -25.95 26.21 -14.66
CA ILE A 147 -26.45 27.11 -13.61
C ILE A 147 -27.96 26.92 -13.38
N LEU A 148 -28.74 26.69 -14.45
CA LEU A 148 -30.17 26.40 -14.33
C LEU A 148 -30.40 25.05 -13.61
N ALA A 149 -29.61 24.03 -13.96
CA ALA A 149 -29.62 22.74 -13.28
C ALA A 149 -29.24 22.88 -11.81
N ALA A 150 -28.18 23.63 -11.47
CA ALA A 150 -27.79 23.90 -10.09
C ALA A 150 -28.92 24.57 -9.29
N LYS A 151 -29.61 25.57 -9.86
CA LYS A 151 -30.79 26.19 -9.22
C LYS A 151 -31.92 25.18 -8.99
N ALA A 152 -32.15 24.25 -9.91
CA ALA A 152 -33.15 23.18 -9.74
C ALA A 152 -32.73 22.18 -8.64
N ALA A 153 -31.44 21.87 -8.54
CA ALA A 153 -30.88 21.05 -7.47
C ALA A 153 -31.04 21.72 -6.10
N SER A 154 -30.76 23.03 -5.98
CA SER A 154 -30.95 23.77 -4.72
C SER A 154 -32.43 23.81 -4.29
N ARG A 155 -33.39 23.85 -5.23
CA ARG A 155 -34.82 23.70 -4.90
C ARG A 155 -35.11 22.30 -4.37
N SER A 156 -34.68 21.27 -5.08
CA SER A 156 -34.86 19.87 -4.68
C SER A 156 -34.25 19.58 -3.31
N ARG A 157 -33.12 20.22 -2.97
CA ARG A 157 -32.48 20.17 -1.65
C ARG A 157 -33.36 20.80 -0.56
N ARG A 158 -33.95 21.97 -0.81
CA ARG A 158 -34.90 22.62 0.12
C ARG A 158 -36.17 21.80 0.33
N ASP A 159 -36.60 21.09 -0.71
CA ASP A 159 -37.74 20.18 -0.66
C ASP A 159 -37.42 18.85 0.07
N GLY A 160 -36.19 18.67 0.55
CA GLY A 160 -35.73 17.48 1.29
C GLY A 160 -35.30 16.30 0.41
N ASN A 161 -35.36 16.42 -0.92
CA ASN A 161 -35.03 15.36 -1.86
C ASN A 161 -33.53 15.38 -2.24
N LEU A 162 -32.67 14.94 -1.31
CA LEU A 162 -31.21 15.01 -1.45
C LEU A 162 -30.64 14.18 -2.62
N GLU A 163 -31.08 12.94 -2.81
CA GLU A 163 -30.60 12.09 -3.91
C GLU A 163 -30.94 12.68 -5.29
N ARG A 164 -32.13 13.31 -5.41
CA ARG A 164 -32.51 14.03 -6.62
C ARG A 164 -31.65 15.29 -6.81
N ALA A 165 -31.38 16.03 -5.75
CA ALA A 165 -30.48 17.18 -5.81
C ALA A 165 -29.06 16.77 -6.25
N MET A 166 -28.54 15.66 -5.73
CA MET A 166 -27.20 15.15 -6.06
C MET A 166 -27.09 14.78 -7.54
N THR A 167 -28.04 14.00 -8.06
CA THR A 167 -28.06 13.59 -9.49
C THR A 167 -28.16 14.77 -10.45
N ILE A 168 -29.01 15.76 -10.14
CA ILE A 168 -29.09 17.01 -10.94
C ILE A 168 -27.77 17.78 -10.87
N MET A 169 -27.13 17.81 -9.70
CA MET A 169 -25.85 18.50 -9.52
C MET A 169 -24.69 17.79 -10.21
N GLU A 170 -24.67 16.45 -10.24
CA GLU A 170 -23.69 15.68 -11.00
C GLU A 170 -23.80 15.96 -12.50
N HIS A 171 -25.02 16.10 -13.03
CA HIS A 171 -25.24 16.59 -14.39
C HIS A 171 -24.70 18.01 -14.59
N ALA A 172 -24.95 18.92 -13.65
CA ALA A 172 -24.43 20.29 -13.71
C ALA A 172 -22.89 20.33 -13.70
N MET A 173 -22.24 19.48 -12.90
CA MET A 173 -20.77 19.36 -12.86
C MET A 173 -20.20 18.78 -14.16
N ALA A 174 -20.90 17.84 -14.80
CA ALA A 174 -20.48 17.31 -16.10
C ALA A 174 -20.52 18.36 -17.21
N LEU A 175 -21.42 19.35 -17.10
CA LEU A 175 -21.53 20.45 -18.07
C LEU A 175 -20.53 21.59 -17.82
N ALA A 176 -20.25 21.91 -16.56
CA ALA A 176 -19.38 23.02 -16.18
C ALA A 176 -18.59 22.68 -14.89
N PRO A 177 -17.50 21.88 -14.99
CA PRO A 177 -16.77 21.36 -13.83
C PRO A 177 -16.01 22.42 -13.04
N ASN A 178 -15.62 23.53 -13.69
CA ASN A 178 -14.78 24.57 -13.11
C ASN A 178 -15.57 25.79 -12.58
N ASN A 179 -16.90 25.72 -12.57
CA ASN A 179 -17.73 26.83 -12.13
C ASN A 179 -17.80 26.92 -10.58
N PRO A 180 -17.38 28.04 -9.94
CA PRO A 180 -17.35 28.16 -8.48
C PRO A 180 -18.72 27.96 -7.81
N HIS A 181 -19.80 28.48 -8.41
CA HIS A 181 -21.15 28.36 -7.84
C HIS A 181 -21.65 26.90 -7.82
N ILE A 182 -21.33 26.13 -8.87
CA ILE A 182 -21.72 24.71 -8.94
C ILE A 182 -20.93 23.90 -7.91
N LEU A 183 -19.64 24.18 -7.77
CA LEU A 183 -18.77 23.55 -6.77
C LEU A 183 -19.26 23.82 -5.34
N ILE A 184 -19.62 25.07 -5.02
CA ILE A 184 -20.13 25.43 -3.70
C ILE A 184 -21.44 24.69 -3.38
N GLU A 185 -22.42 24.71 -4.29
CA GLU A 185 -23.70 24.02 -4.06
C GLU A 185 -23.52 22.50 -3.99
N MET A 186 -22.62 21.92 -4.79
CA MET A 186 -22.25 20.51 -4.67
C MET A 186 -21.64 20.22 -3.29
N GLY A 187 -20.71 21.07 -2.82
CA GLY A 187 -20.10 20.94 -1.50
C GLY A 187 -21.16 20.91 -0.38
N GLN A 188 -22.16 21.79 -0.45
CA GLN A 188 -23.26 21.82 0.51
C GLN A 188 -24.11 20.55 0.47
N ILE A 189 -24.39 20.00 -0.72
CA ILE A 189 -25.10 18.72 -0.87
C ILE A 189 -24.26 17.58 -0.26
N ARG A 190 -22.95 17.54 -0.52
CA ARG A 190 -22.02 16.54 0.04
C ARG A 190 -21.94 16.62 1.56
N GLU A 191 -21.96 17.82 2.16
CA GLU A 191 -22.06 17.99 3.62
C GLU A 191 -23.34 17.34 4.17
N MET A 192 -24.49 17.55 3.52
CA MET A 192 -25.76 16.93 3.93
C MET A 192 -25.75 15.40 3.78
N HIS A 193 -24.95 14.87 2.85
CA HIS A 193 -24.69 13.45 2.68
C HIS A 193 -23.63 12.89 3.64
N ASN A 194 -23.09 13.71 4.55
CA ASN A 194 -22.03 13.35 5.50
C ASN A 194 -20.70 12.96 4.81
N GLU A 195 -20.47 13.49 3.61
CA GLU A 195 -19.24 13.33 2.82
C GLU A 195 -18.35 14.58 2.98
N LEU A 196 -17.92 14.84 4.22
CA LEU A 196 -17.29 16.11 4.61
C LEU A 196 -15.96 16.39 3.89
N VAL A 197 -15.18 15.35 3.59
CA VAL A 197 -13.90 15.47 2.90
C VAL A 197 -14.10 15.91 1.44
N GLU A 198 -15.08 15.34 0.76
CA GLU A 198 -15.44 15.73 -0.62
C GLU A 198 -16.06 17.12 -0.66
N ALA A 199 -16.86 17.47 0.35
CA ALA A 199 -17.38 18.82 0.49
C ALA A 199 -16.29 19.87 0.63
N ASP A 200 -15.32 19.64 1.52
CA ASP A 200 -14.16 20.54 1.69
C ASP A 200 -13.35 20.68 0.39
N GLN A 201 -13.16 19.59 -0.35
CA GLN A 201 -12.50 19.64 -1.66
C GLN A 201 -13.25 20.51 -2.66
N CYS A 202 -14.58 20.47 -2.67
CA CYS A 202 -15.38 21.34 -3.54
C CYS A 202 -15.16 22.82 -3.21
N TYR A 203 -15.10 23.18 -1.92
CA TYR A 203 -14.84 24.55 -1.49
C TYR A 203 -13.41 25.02 -1.81
N VAL A 204 -12.43 24.15 -1.65
CA VAL A 204 -11.03 24.44 -2.02
C VAL A 204 -10.91 24.68 -3.52
N LYS A 205 -11.51 23.81 -4.34
CA LYS A 205 -11.55 23.99 -5.81
C LYS A 205 -12.25 25.30 -6.18
N ALA A 206 -13.38 25.63 -5.54
CA ALA A 206 -14.09 26.87 -5.77
C ALA A 206 -13.21 28.11 -5.46
N LEU A 207 -12.44 28.07 -4.36
CA LEU A 207 -11.51 29.14 -3.99
C LEU A 207 -10.27 29.23 -4.88
N ALA A 208 -9.82 28.11 -5.44
CA ALA A 208 -8.72 28.12 -6.40
C ALA A 208 -9.11 28.85 -7.70
N TYR A 209 -10.35 28.67 -8.15
CA TYR A 209 -10.88 29.37 -9.34
C TYR A 209 -11.38 30.79 -9.05
N ASP A 210 -11.93 31.04 -7.86
CA ASP A 210 -12.40 32.35 -7.41
C ASP A 210 -11.90 32.67 -5.98
N PRO A 211 -10.67 33.20 -5.84
CA PRO A 211 -10.05 33.47 -4.54
C PRO A 211 -10.80 34.49 -3.67
N GLY A 212 -11.64 35.34 -4.29
CA GLY A 212 -12.41 36.38 -3.61
C GLY A 212 -13.76 35.91 -3.05
N ASN A 213 -14.13 34.64 -3.26
CA ASN A 213 -15.45 34.14 -2.92
C ASN A 213 -15.68 34.03 -1.40
N THR A 214 -16.46 34.96 -0.85
CA THR A 214 -16.74 35.00 0.60
C THR A 214 -17.54 33.79 1.09
N GLU A 215 -18.43 33.23 0.26
CA GLU A 215 -19.24 32.07 0.66
C GLU A 215 -18.35 30.83 0.83
N ALA A 216 -17.48 30.56 -0.16
CA ALA A 216 -16.56 29.43 -0.09
C ALA A 216 -15.55 29.55 1.05
N LEU A 217 -15.08 30.78 1.37
CA LEU A 217 -14.19 31.03 2.52
C LEU A 217 -14.85 30.67 3.85
N VAL A 218 -16.10 31.09 4.07
CA VAL A 218 -16.84 30.80 5.31
C VAL A 218 -17.12 29.31 5.44
N LEU A 219 -17.54 28.65 4.35
CA LEU A 219 -17.78 27.20 4.34
C LEU A 219 -16.50 26.42 4.62
N ARG A 220 -15.39 26.78 3.97
CA ARG A 220 -14.08 26.16 4.21
C ARG A 220 -13.59 26.37 5.64
N ALA A 221 -13.77 27.56 6.21
CA ALA A 221 -13.37 27.83 7.59
C ALA A 221 -14.09 26.91 8.59
N ARG A 222 -15.33 26.51 8.29
CA ARG A 222 -16.10 25.53 9.07
C ARG A 222 -15.60 24.09 8.86
N THR A 223 -15.36 23.68 7.61
CA THR A 223 -15.00 22.28 7.29
C THR A 223 -13.56 21.93 7.61
N THR A 224 -12.63 22.88 7.46
CA THR A 224 -11.18 22.69 7.64
C THR A 224 -10.80 21.96 8.95
N PRO A 225 -11.19 22.43 10.15
CA PRO A 225 -10.78 21.76 11.40
C PRO A 225 -11.33 20.33 11.52
N LEU A 226 -12.51 20.09 10.94
CA LEU A 226 -13.15 18.78 10.96
C LEU A 226 -12.43 17.80 10.02
N VAL A 227 -12.12 18.22 8.79
CA VAL A 227 -11.36 17.37 7.86
C VAL A 227 -9.94 17.11 8.36
N SER A 228 -9.27 18.09 8.98
CA SER A 228 -7.95 17.87 9.60
C SER A 228 -8.01 16.85 10.74
N ALA A 229 -9.13 16.78 11.49
CA ALA A 229 -9.31 15.74 12.51
C ALA A 229 -9.55 14.35 11.90
N ILE A 230 -10.27 14.27 10.78
CA ILE A 230 -10.47 13.03 10.01
C ILE A 230 -9.14 12.53 9.46
N ASP A 231 -8.34 13.42 8.87
CA ASP A 231 -7.04 13.09 8.28
C ASP A 231 -6.06 12.58 9.34
N ARG A 232 -5.99 13.23 10.51
CA ARG A 232 -5.20 12.75 11.64
C ARG A 232 -5.59 11.34 12.09
N LYS A 233 -6.89 11.06 12.13
CA LYS A 233 -7.38 9.74 12.51
C LYS A 233 -7.00 8.68 11.47
N MET A 234 -7.14 9.01 10.19
CA MET A 234 -6.74 8.14 9.08
C MET A 234 -5.24 7.81 9.17
N LEU A 235 -4.36 8.82 9.26
CA LEU A 235 -2.92 8.62 9.37
C LEU A 235 -2.55 7.76 10.59
N LYS A 236 -3.19 8.01 11.74
CA LYS A 236 -3.01 7.18 12.94
C LYS A 236 -3.34 5.72 12.67
N THR A 237 -4.49 5.43 12.05
CA THR A 237 -4.88 4.04 11.70
C THR A 237 -3.85 3.37 10.79
N VAL A 238 -3.32 4.09 9.80
CA VAL A 238 -2.28 3.58 8.91
C VAL A 238 -0.98 3.28 9.67
N HIS A 239 -0.61 4.12 10.64
CA HIS A 239 0.56 3.89 11.50
C HIS A 239 0.39 2.69 12.43
N ASP A 240 -0.80 2.51 13.02
CA ASP A 240 -1.09 1.37 13.86
C ASP A 240 -0.94 0.06 13.05
N LEU A 241 -1.48 0.01 11.83
CA LEU A 241 -1.31 -1.13 10.90
C LEU A 241 0.15 -1.36 10.50
N ARG A 242 0.93 -0.30 10.26
CA ARG A 242 2.37 -0.41 9.99
C ARG A 242 3.09 -1.04 11.18
N ASN A 243 2.77 -0.63 12.41
CA ASN A 243 3.41 -1.17 13.60
C ASN A 243 3.11 -2.66 13.76
N GLU A 244 1.87 -3.09 13.51
CA GLU A 244 1.51 -4.51 13.47
C GLU A 244 2.28 -5.27 12.38
N PHE A 245 2.40 -4.70 11.17
CA PHE A 245 3.18 -5.29 10.08
C PHE A 245 4.67 -5.44 10.43
N ALA A 246 5.25 -4.47 11.14
CA ALA A 246 6.64 -4.52 11.57
C ALA A 246 6.94 -5.63 12.58
N HIS A 247 5.91 -6.14 13.28
CA HIS A 247 6.03 -7.25 14.23
C HIS A 247 5.94 -8.64 13.59
N LEU A 248 5.71 -8.74 12.27
CA LEU A 248 5.69 -10.02 11.57
C LEU A 248 7.05 -10.73 11.67
N GLN A 249 7.02 -11.99 12.11
CA GLN A 249 8.23 -12.79 12.29
C GLN A 249 8.87 -13.15 10.95
N HIS A 250 10.20 -13.13 10.91
CA HIS A 250 10.95 -13.53 9.72
C HIS A 250 10.75 -15.02 9.42
N SER A 251 10.13 -15.30 8.29
CA SER A 251 9.84 -16.67 7.83
C SER A 251 10.08 -16.82 6.32
N THR A 252 9.99 -18.06 5.82
CA THR A 252 9.96 -18.33 4.37
C THR A 252 8.76 -17.67 3.69
N ALA A 253 7.61 -17.60 4.37
CA ALA A 253 6.42 -16.92 3.88
C ALA A 253 6.64 -15.41 3.75
N LEU A 254 7.33 -14.78 4.71
CA LEU A 254 7.68 -13.36 4.61
C LEU A 254 8.57 -13.09 3.39
N ARG A 255 9.60 -13.92 3.16
CA ARG A 255 10.47 -13.78 1.97
C ARG A 255 9.71 -13.93 0.67
N ARG A 256 8.77 -14.88 0.61
CA ARG A 256 7.90 -15.07 -0.56
C ARG A 256 7.00 -13.85 -0.78
N MET A 257 6.32 -13.38 0.27
CA MET A 257 5.50 -12.17 0.25
C MET A 257 6.28 -10.94 -0.25
N MET A 258 7.49 -10.70 0.27
CA MET A 258 8.34 -9.58 -0.17
C MET A 258 8.69 -9.68 -1.65
N ARG A 259 9.03 -10.89 -2.13
CA ARG A 259 9.33 -11.15 -3.54
C ARG A 259 8.11 -10.90 -4.44
N GLU A 260 6.92 -11.29 -3.99
CA GLU A 260 5.69 -11.03 -4.74
C GLU A 260 5.33 -9.55 -4.80
N THR A 261 5.48 -8.86 -3.68
CA THR A 261 5.28 -7.40 -3.58
C THR A 261 6.24 -6.65 -4.52
N TYR A 262 7.48 -7.15 -4.66
CA TYR A 262 8.47 -6.60 -5.58
C TYR A 262 7.98 -6.63 -7.04
N PHE A 263 7.47 -7.76 -7.51
CA PHE A 263 6.95 -7.87 -8.89
C PHE A 263 5.70 -7.02 -9.13
N LEU A 264 4.81 -6.97 -8.14
CA LEU A 264 3.61 -6.13 -8.19
C LEU A 264 3.98 -4.64 -8.31
N TYR A 265 4.97 -4.19 -7.54
CA TYR A 265 5.44 -2.81 -7.60
C TYR A 265 5.95 -2.44 -8.99
N VAL A 266 6.86 -3.26 -9.55
CA VAL A 266 7.44 -2.99 -10.88
C VAL A 266 6.35 -2.95 -11.94
N TYR A 267 5.40 -3.89 -11.93
CA TYR A 267 4.28 -3.91 -12.86
C TYR A 267 3.45 -2.63 -12.80
N HIS A 268 2.96 -2.26 -11.60
CA HIS A 268 2.06 -1.12 -11.48
C HIS A 268 2.75 0.22 -11.82
N THR A 269 4.01 0.41 -11.41
CA THR A 269 4.71 1.69 -11.66
C THR A 269 5.04 1.92 -13.13
N VAL A 270 5.33 0.88 -13.92
CA VAL A 270 5.52 1.02 -15.38
C VAL A 270 4.18 1.10 -16.11
N ALA A 271 3.15 0.37 -15.65
CA ALA A 271 1.84 0.38 -16.29
C ALA A 271 1.14 1.75 -16.16
N ILE A 272 1.38 2.50 -15.07
CA ILE A 272 0.90 3.89 -14.92
C ILE A 272 1.43 4.80 -16.03
N GLU A 273 2.66 4.57 -16.51
CA GLU A 273 3.27 5.32 -17.61
C GLU A 273 2.85 4.83 -19.00
N GLY A 274 1.96 3.82 -19.07
CA GLY A 274 1.42 3.28 -20.32
C GLY A 274 2.11 2.02 -20.85
N ASN A 275 2.99 1.39 -20.06
CA ASN A 275 3.55 0.09 -20.42
C ASN A 275 2.44 -0.97 -20.50
N THR A 276 2.44 -1.76 -21.57
CA THR A 276 1.35 -2.71 -21.90
C THR A 276 1.66 -4.16 -21.51
N LEU A 277 2.80 -4.42 -20.86
CA LEU A 277 3.15 -5.75 -20.35
C LEU A 277 2.21 -6.15 -19.21
N SER A 278 1.74 -7.40 -19.21
CA SER A 278 0.94 -7.92 -18.10
C SER A 278 1.80 -8.24 -16.87
N LEU A 279 1.17 -8.40 -15.71
CA LEU A 279 1.87 -8.83 -14.50
C LEU A 279 2.60 -10.17 -14.69
N GLY A 280 1.98 -11.13 -15.37
CA GLY A 280 2.60 -12.42 -15.66
C GLY A 280 3.81 -12.31 -16.60
N GLN A 281 3.72 -11.44 -17.61
CA GLN A 281 4.84 -11.14 -18.52
C GLN A 281 5.99 -10.44 -17.78
N THR A 282 5.66 -9.45 -16.95
CA THR A 282 6.62 -8.73 -16.10
C THR A 282 7.36 -9.70 -15.17
N ARG A 283 6.63 -10.62 -14.51
CA ARG A 283 7.24 -11.67 -13.68
C ARG A 283 8.16 -12.57 -14.52
N ALA A 284 7.73 -13.03 -15.69
CA ALA A 284 8.54 -13.89 -16.54
C ALA A 284 9.87 -13.24 -16.98
N ILE A 285 9.85 -11.93 -17.24
CA ILE A 285 11.05 -11.14 -17.56
C ILE A 285 11.99 -11.10 -16.34
N LEU A 286 11.47 -10.75 -15.16
CA LEU A 286 12.30 -10.53 -13.97
C LEU A 286 12.78 -11.82 -13.30
N GLU A 287 11.94 -12.86 -13.27
CA GLU A 287 12.26 -14.13 -12.60
C GLU A 287 13.01 -15.10 -13.50
N SER A 288 12.62 -15.21 -14.77
CA SER A 288 13.14 -16.22 -15.70
C SER A 288 14.02 -15.65 -16.80
N GLY A 289 14.18 -14.32 -16.87
CA GLY A 289 14.95 -13.67 -17.94
C GLY A 289 14.31 -13.85 -19.33
N MET A 290 13.00 -14.12 -19.39
CA MET A 290 12.31 -14.36 -20.65
C MET A 290 12.10 -13.07 -21.44
N VAL A 291 12.22 -13.14 -22.76
CA VAL A 291 11.83 -12.07 -23.67
C VAL A 291 10.44 -12.38 -24.24
N ILE A 292 9.53 -11.41 -24.19
CA ILE A 292 8.15 -11.59 -24.67
C ILE A 292 8.07 -11.15 -26.14
N PRO A 293 7.82 -12.09 -27.08
CA PRO A 293 7.73 -11.75 -28.50
C PRO A 293 6.51 -10.88 -28.79
N GLY A 294 6.64 -9.97 -29.76
CA GLY A 294 5.56 -9.06 -30.19
C GLY A 294 5.31 -7.87 -29.26
N LYS A 295 6.09 -7.72 -28.19
CA LYS A 295 6.08 -6.55 -27.29
C LYS A 295 7.30 -5.66 -27.55
N SER A 296 7.21 -4.39 -27.17
CA SER A 296 8.29 -3.44 -27.44
C SER A 296 9.53 -3.74 -26.61
N ILE A 297 10.71 -3.61 -27.20
CA ILE A 297 11.99 -3.71 -26.47
C ILE A 297 12.08 -2.61 -25.41
N ARG A 298 11.53 -1.42 -25.70
CA ARG A 298 11.47 -0.31 -24.73
C ARG A 298 10.72 -0.74 -23.47
N GLU A 299 9.56 -1.37 -23.62
CA GLU A 299 8.74 -1.82 -22.47
C GLU A 299 9.49 -2.83 -21.59
N HIS A 300 10.28 -3.73 -22.20
CA HIS A 300 11.14 -4.66 -21.46
C HIS A 300 12.25 -3.92 -20.71
N ASN A 301 12.92 -2.98 -21.38
CA ASN A 301 14.00 -2.19 -20.78
C ASN A 301 13.49 -1.32 -19.63
N GLU A 302 12.26 -0.82 -19.69
CA GLU A 302 11.63 -0.08 -18.59
C GLU A 302 11.40 -0.99 -17.36
N VAL A 303 10.94 -2.22 -17.58
CA VAL A 303 10.78 -3.23 -16.51
C VAL A 303 12.13 -3.58 -15.87
N ILE A 304 13.15 -3.85 -16.69
CA ILE A 304 14.50 -4.20 -16.22
C ILE A 304 15.15 -3.00 -15.50
N GLY A 305 14.99 -1.79 -16.02
CA GLY A 305 15.49 -0.57 -15.41
C GLY A 305 14.87 -0.30 -14.05
N MET A 306 13.54 -0.47 -13.95
CA MET A 306 12.83 -0.36 -12.66
C MET A 306 13.28 -1.42 -11.65
N ASP A 307 13.51 -2.67 -12.06
CA ASP A 307 14.07 -3.72 -11.20
C ASP A 307 15.47 -3.33 -10.69
N ALA A 308 16.36 -2.89 -11.58
CA ALA A 308 17.68 -2.42 -11.20
C ALA A 308 17.63 -1.25 -10.19
N ALA A 309 16.73 -0.29 -10.42
CA ALA A 309 16.52 0.87 -9.54
C ALA A 309 15.99 0.46 -8.16
N LEU A 310 14.99 -0.42 -8.11
CA LEU A 310 14.42 -0.89 -6.84
C LEU A 310 15.41 -1.76 -6.05
N ARG A 311 16.25 -2.54 -6.74
CA ARG A 311 17.32 -3.32 -6.11
C ARG A 311 18.37 -2.40 -5.48
N PHE A 312 18.76 -1.34 -6.18
CA PHE A 312 19.65 -0.32 -5.64
C PHE A 312 19.07 0.38 -4.41
N LEU A 313 17.79 0.78 -4.47
CA LEU A 313 17.08 1.32 -3.32
C LEU A 313 17.17 0.38 -2.11
N ASN A 314 16.82 -0.89 -2.30
CA ASN A 314 16.77 -1.88 -1.20
C ASN A 314 18.15 -2.23 -0.63
N CYS A 315 19.19 -2.33 -1.48
CA CYS A 315 20.50 -2.81 -1.07
C CYS A 315 21.45 -1.69 -0.63
N SER A 316 21.24 -0.45 -1.09
CA SER A 316 22.15 0.68 -0.84
C SER A 316 21.50 1.74 0.04
N LEU A 317 20.30 2.20 -0.32
CA LEU A 317 19.66 3.39 0.28
C LEU A 317 18.84 3.10 1.55
N LEU A 318 18.52 1.84 1.83
CA LEU A 318 17.85 1.43 3.08
C LEU A 318 18.81 0.98 4.18
N SER A 319 20.12 1.00 3.91
CA SER A 319 21.12 0.64 4.91
C SER A 319 21.13 1.68 6.04
N LYS A 320 21.33 1.24 7.29
CA LYS A 320 21.39 2.14 8.47
C LYS A 320 22.58 3.10 8.45
N GLU A 321 23.54 2.86 7.56
CA GLU A 321 24.72 3.72 7.37
C GLU A 321 24.42 4.90 6.44
N HIS A 322 23.29 4.86 5.73
CA HIS A 322 22.84 5.90 4.83
C HIS A 322 21.76 6.75 5.51
N ASP A 323 22.18 7.84 6.17
CA ASP A 323 21.30 8.69 6.95
C ASP A 323 20.65 9.82 6.14
N SER A 324 21.38 10.42 5.19
CA SER A 324 20.89 11.55 4.36
C SER A 324 20.63 11.14 2.92
N ILE A 325 19.54 11.61 2.32
CA ILE A 325 19.27 11.43 0.88
C ILE A 325 20.04 12.50 0.11
N SER A 326 21.00 12.11 -0.74
CA SER A 326 21.79 13.04 -1.56
C SER A 326 21.22 13.21 -2.98
N ILE A 327 21.68 14.24 -3.70
CA ILE A 327 21.34 14.41 -5.13
C ILE A 327 21.84 13.20 -5.93
N GLU A 328 23.04 12.71 -5.63
CA GLU A 328 23.64 11.56 -6.31
C GLU A 328 22.76 10.31 -6.16
N ASP A 329 22.13 10.09 -5.01
CA ASP A 329 21.20 8.96 -4.84
C ASP A 329 20.00 9.05 -5.80
N ILE A 330 19.46 10.26 -6.00
CA ILE A 330 18.34 10.51 -6.92
C ILE A 330 18.78 10.33 -8.38
N LEU A 331 19.97 10.83 -8.73
CA LEU A 331 20.58 10.65 -10.05
C LEU A 331 20.85 9.18 -10.34
N GLU A 332 21.38 8.43 -9.37
CA GLU A 332 21.75 7.03 -9.51
C GLU A 332 20.52 6.10 -9.54
N MET A 333 19.45 6.47 -8.82
CA MET A 333 18.12 5.89 -9.00
C MET A 333 17.62 6.15 -10.42
N HIS A 334 17.63 7.40 -10.89
CA HIS A 334 17.11 7.73 -12.21
C HIS A 334 17.90 7.09 -13.34
N ARG A 335 19.24 7.04 -13.26
CA ARG A 335 20.13 6.39 -14.24
C ARG A 335 19.78 4.92 -14.46
N ARG A 336 19.21 4.24 -13.46
CA ARG A 336 18.70 2.87 -13.58
C ARG A 336 17.31 2.83 -14.19
N VAL A 337 16.45 3.80 -13.87
CA VAL A 337 15.11 3.93 -14.45
C VAL A 337 15.16 4.25 -15.95
N LEU A 338 16.04 5.17 -16.40
CA LEU A 338 16.21 5.57 -17.79
C LEU A 338 17.61 6.20 -18.06
N VAL A 339 18.00 6.32 -19.35
CA VAL A 339 19.26 6.97 -19.77
C VAL A 339 19.06 8.50 -19.88
N PRO A 340 19.94 9.37 -19.31
CA PRO A 340 19.63 10.80 -19.08
C PRO A 340 20.09 11.76 -20.20
N PRO A 341 19.35 12.88 -20.39
CA PRO A 341 19.90 14.18 -20.83
C PRO A 341 19.83 15.26 -19.72
N GLU A 342 20.42 16.44 -20.02
CA GLU A 342 20.88 17.53 -19.13
C GLU A 342 19.97 18.02 -17.98
N TYR A 343 20.62 18.40 -16.87
CA TYR A 343 20.06 18.54 -15.52
C TYR A 343 19.70 19.98 -15.12
N VAL A 344 18.64 20.13 -14.34
CA VAL A 344 18.36 21.32 -13.51
C VAL A 344 18.89 21.05 -12.09
N MET A 345 20.16 21.36 -11.83
CA MET A 345 20.83 20.98 -10.57
C MET A 345 20.42 21.81 -9.34
N ASP A 346 20.14 23.11 -9.51
CA ASP A 346 19.89 24.01 -8.38
C ASP A 346 18.59 23.68 -7.63
N GLN A 347 17.52 23.35 -8.38
CA GLN A 347 16.22 22.96 -7.80
C GLN A 347 16.27 21.59 -7.12
N LEU A 348 17.14 20.70 -7.59
CA LEU A 348 17.39 19.41 -6.94
C LEU A 348 18.13 19.58 -5.61
N SER A 349 19.07 20.53 -5.53
CA SER A 349 19.75 20.87 -4.27
C SER A 349 18.77 21.34 -3.22
N ASP A 350 17.92 22.31 -3.54
CA ASP A 350 16.91 22.83 -2.62
C ASP A 350 15.93 21.73 -2.13
N MET A 351 15.60 20.78 -3.02
CA MET A 351 14.73 19.66 -2.66
C MET A 351 15.43 18.68 -1.70
N VAL A 352 16.69 18.38 -1.93
CA VAL A 352 17.50 17.51 -1.08
C VAL A 352 17.74 18.14 0.29
N ASP A 353 18.04 19.44 0.35
CA ASP A 353 18.17 20.18 1.60
C ASP A 353 16.86 20.14 2.38
N TRP A 354 15.73 20.37 1.71
CA TRP A 354 14.40 20.25 2.33
C TRP A 354 14.13 18.83 2.87
N MET A 355 14.54 17.76 2.18
CA MET A 355 14.30 16.38 2.64
C MET A 355 15.13 15.99 3.88
N ASN A 356 16.30 16.61 4.07
CA ASN A 356 17.20 16.30 5.18
C ASN A 356 17.09 17.29 6.35
N ASP A 357 16.29 18.35 6.22
CA ASP A 357 16.07 19.33 7.28
C ASP A 357 15.36 18.73 8.51
N GLU A 358 15.74 19.13 9.71
CA GLU A 358 15.17 18.58 10.96
C GLU A 358 13.67 18.84 11.07
N SER A 359 13.19 19.97 10.56
CA SER A 359 11.77 20.32 10.59
C SER A 359 10.90 19.37 9.75
N THR A 360 11.45 18.86 8.64
CA THR A 360 10.74 17.96 7.73
C THR A 360 10.85 16.51 8.18
N LEU A 361 11.92 16.14 8.87
CA LEU A 361 12.04 14.84 9.53
C LEU A 361 10.98 14.63 10.63
N ALA A 362 10.52 15.70 11.27
CA ALA A 362 9.43 15.68 12.25
C ALA A 362 8.02 15.54 11.64
N MET A 363 7.87 15.71 10.32
CA MET A 363 6.60 15.51 9.62
C MET A 363 6.18 14.04 9.61
N ASP A 364 4.87 13.80 9.44
CA ASP A 364 4.36 12.45 9.21
C ASP A 364 5.05 11.84 7.98
N PRO A 365 5.57 10.60 8.04
CA PRO A 365 6.24 9.96 6.91
C PRO A 365 5.43 9.92 5.62
N ILE A 366 4.10 9.73 5.71
CA ILE A 366 3.22 9.68 4.55
C ILE A 366 3.13 11.06 3.90
N GLU A 367 2.99 12.12 4.71
CA GLU A 367 2.98 13.50 4.23
C GLU A 367 4.33 13.87 3.60
N ARG A 368 5.44 13.56 4.28
CA ARG A 368 6.79 13.82 3.77
C ARG A 368 7.01 13.12 2.43
N ALA A 369 6.63 11.86 2.31
CA ALA A 369 6.79 11.09 1.07
C ALA A 369 5.91 11.63 -0.06
N ALA A 370 4.68 12.04 0.23
CA ALA A 370 3.78 12.67 -0.74
C ALA A 370 4.29 14.03 -1.22
N ILE A 371 4.81 14.87 -0.32
CA ILE A 371 5.38 16.18 -0.68
C ILE A 371 6.67 16.01 -1.49
N ALA A 372 7.57 15.10 -1.10
CA ALA A 372 8.79 14.80 -1.85
C ALA A 372 8.48 14.33 -3.28
N HIS A 373 7.49 13.42 -3.42
CA HIS A 373 7.00 13.00 -4.73
C HIS A 373 6.51 14.19 -5.55
N TYR A 374 5.62 15.01 -4.98
CA TYR A 374 5.05 16.16 -5.68
C TYR A 374 6.13 17.16 -6.12
N LYS A 375 7.08 17.50 -5.23
CA LYS A 375 8.22 18.37 -5.53
C LYS A 375 9.04 17.85 -6.71
N LEU A 376 9.39 16.56 -6.74
CA LEU A 376 10.17 16.00 -7.85
C LEU A 376 9.41 16.06 -9.18
N VAL A 377 8.11 15.74 -9.16
CA VAL A 377 7.26 15.83 -10.36
C VAL A 377 7.15 17.26 -10.86
N LEU A 378 7.08 18.23 -9.95
CA LEU A 378 6.98 19.66 -10.26
C LEU A 378 8.28 20.23 -10.84
N VAL A 379 9.43 19.87 -10.26
CA VAL A 379 10.76 20.26 -10.76
C VAL A 379 11.00 19.66 -12.15
N HIS A 380 10.51 18.43 -12.38
CA HIS A 380 10.68 17.70 -13.65
C HIS A 380 12.13 17.71 -14.18
N PRO A 381 13.11 17.26 -13.37
CA PRO A 381 14.53 17.45 -13.65
C PRO A 381 15.07 16.61 -14.82
N PHE A 382 14.32 15.61 -15.29
CA PHE A 382 14.73 14.67 -16.33
C PHE A 382 13.85 14.78 -17.57
N THR A 383 14.30 14.30 -18.73
CA THR A 383 13.49 14.33 -19.96
C THR A 383 12.38 13.28 -20.00
N ASP A 384 12.57 12.14 -19.32
CA ASP A 384 11.59 11.07 -19.17
C ASP A 384 11.90 10.32 -17.85
N GLY A 385 10.95 9.58 -17.30
CA GLY A 385 11.13 8.80 -16.08
C GLY A 385 10.85 9.55 -14.78
N ASN A 386 10.50 10.85 -14.83
CA ASN A 386 10.21 11.66 -13.64
C ASN A 386 9.15 11.02 -12.72
N GLY A 387 8.03 10.55 -13.29
CA GLY A 387 6.97 9.90 -12.52
C GLY A 387 7.44 8.62 -11.83
N ARG A 388 8.23 7.80 -12.52
CA ARG A 388 8.81 6.56 -11.97
C ARG A 388 9.82 6.85 -10.86
N THR A 389 10.73 7.80 -11.07
CA THR A 389 11.69 8.24 -10.05
C THR A 389 10.97 8.86 -8.85
N ALA A 390 9.90 9.63 -9.05
CA ALA A 390 9.12 10.24 -7.96
C ALA A 390 8.42 9.18 -7.10
N ARG A 391 7.82 8.16 -7.73
CA ARG A 391 7.21 7.02 -7.00
C ARG A 391 8.26 6.16 -6.30
N LEU A 392 9.47 6.09 -6.84
CA LEU A 392 10.59 5.39 -6.20
C LEU A 392 11.11 6.17 -4.99
N LEU A 393 11.25 7.50 -5.10
CA LEU A 393 11.61 8.40 -3.99
C LEU A 393 10.57 8.37 -2.87
N LEU A 394 9.28 8.37 -3.22
CA LEU A 394 8.18 8.15 -2.27
C LEU A 394 8.40 6.86 -1.49
N ASN A 395 8.71 5.77 -2.20
CA ASN A 395 8.95 4.47 -1.58
C ASN A 395 10.21 4.45 -0.71
N LEU A 396 11.28 5.13 -1.10
CA LEU A 396 12.48 5.27 -0.27
C LEU A 396 12.12 5.86 1.10
N ILE A 397 11.41 6.99 1.13
CA ILE A 397 11.03 7.67 2.37
C ILE A 397 10.10 6.79 3.23
N MET A 398 9.12 6.15 2.59
CA MET A 398 8.18 5.25 3.28
C MET A 398 8.90 4.04 3.89
N MET A 399 9.77 3.39 3.13
CA MET A 399 10.50 2.19 3.57
C MET A 399 11.53 2.50 4.66
N ARG A 400 12.24 3.65 4.58
CA ARG A 400 13.10 4.12 5.69
C ARG A 400 12.30 4.38 6.97
N SER A 401 11.01 4.65 6.85
CA SER A 401 10.08 4.88 7.97
C SER A 401 9.34 3.60 8.43
N GLY A 402 9.77 2.42 7.97
CA GLY A 402 9.26 1.11 8.40
C GLY A 402 7.99 0.64 7.68
N PHE A 403 7.59 1.28 6.57
CA PHE A 403 6.50 0.80 5.74
C PHE A 403 6.98 -0.28 4.75
N PRO A 404 6.11 -1.23 4.35
CA PRO A 404 6.38 -2.03 3.15
C PRO A 404 6.39 -1.15 1.90
N PRO A 405 6.88 -1.66 0.75
CA PRO A 405 6.75 -0.96 -0.53
C PRO A 405 5.28 -0.56 -0.79
N VAL A 406 5.05 0.73 -0.99
CA VAL A 406 3.74 1.30 -1.28
C VAL A 406 3.47 1.16 -2.77
N ILE A 407 2.46 0.36 -3.10
CA ILE A 407 2.01 0.11 -4.47
C ILE A 407 0.87 1.08 -4.78
N LEU A 408 1.08 1.94 -5.78
CA LEU A 408 0.04 2.75 -6.39
C LEU A 408 -0.51 1.97 -7.59
N PRO A 409 -1.73 1.42 -7.54
CA PRO A 409 -2.27 0.55 -8.59
C PRO A 409 -2.53 1.31 -9.89
N VAL A 410 -2.36 0.64 -11.03
CA VAL A 410 -2.59 1.25 -12.35
C VAL A 410 -4.07 1.50 -12.59
N GLU A 411 -4.93 0.73 -11.94
CA GLU A 411 -6.38 0.87 -11.96
C GLU A 411 -6.83 2.22 -11.38
N THR A 412 -6.03 2.80 -10.47
CA THR A 412 -6.29 4.12 -9.87
C THR A 412 -5.49 5.23 -10.55
N ARG A 413 -4.96 5.02 -11.76
CA ARG A 413 -4.22 6.02 -12.55
C ARG A 413 -4.99 7.34 -12.71
N ALA A 414 -6.30 7.29 -12.94
CA ALA A 414 -7.13 8.49 -13.04
C ALA A 414 -7.21 9.26 -11.71
N GLU A 415 -7.37 8.55 -10.58
CA GLU A 415 -7.37 9.13 -9.23
C GLU A 415 -6.00 9.76 -8.90
N TYR A 416 -4.90 9.07 -9.23
CA TYR A 416 -3.54 9.58 -9.08
C TYR A 416 -3.35 10.94 -9.75
N TYR A 417 -3.64 11.07 -11.04
CA TYR A 417 -3.50 12.35 -11.74
C TYR A 417 -4.52 13.40 -11.24
N ALA A 418 -5.74 13.00 -10.88
CA ALA A 418 -6.73 13.92 -10.32
C ALA A 418 -6.23 14.56 -9.00
N THR A 419 -5.59 13.78 -8.13
CA THR A 419 -5.03 14.32 -6.89
C THR A 419 -3.82 15.22 -7.12
N LEU A 420 -2.96 14.93 -8.10
CA LEU A 420 -1.86 15.81 -8.49
C LEU A 420 -2.38 17.13 -9.11
N HIS A 421 -3.48 17.07 -9.86
CA HIS A 421 -4.12 18.28 -10.37
C HIS A 421 -4.60 19.19 -9.23
N VAL A 422 -5.21 18.62 -8.18
CA VAL A 422 -5.61 19.41 -7.00
C VAL A 422 -4.39 19.94 -6.22
N ALA A 423 -3.29 19.19 -6.19
CA ALA A 423 -2.04 19.69 -5.61
C ALA A 423 -1.49 20.92 -6.35
N ASN A 424 -1.62 20.97 -7.68
CA ASN A 424 -1.28 22.16 -8.48
C ASN A 424 -2.16 23.38 -8.16
N LEU A 425 -3.38 23.16 -7.66
CA LEU A 425 -4.27 24.22 -7.15
C LEU A 425 -3.91 24.67 -5.73
N GLY A 426 -2.86 24.10 -5.13
CA GLY A 426 -2.36 24.45 -3.80
C GLY A 426 -2.86 23.57 -2.66
N ASP A 427 -3.59 22.49 -2.93
CA ASP A 427 -4.05 21.54 -1.91
C ASP A 427 -3.50 20.12 -2.12
N LEU A 428 -2.48 19.79 -1.34
CA LEU A 428 -1.82 18.48 -1.34
C LEU A 428 -2.59 17.39 -0.57
N ARG A 429 -3.59 17.75 0.25
CA ARG A 429 -4.28 16.79 1.14
C ARG A 429 -4.91 15.62 0.37
N PRO A 430 -5.55 15.79 -0.80
CA PRO A 430 -6.06 14.66 -1.56
C PRO A 430 -4.96 13.68 -2.00
N PHE A 431 -3.78 14.18 -2.36
CA PHE A 431 -2.66 13.31 -2.72
C PHE A 431 -2.10 12.58 -1.50
N VAL A 432 -1.98 13.25 -0.34
CA VAL A 432 -1.60 12.60 0.93
C VAL A 432 -2.60 11.48 1.28
N ARG A 433 -3.91 11.75 1.20
CA ARG A 433 -4.96 10.74 1.44
C ARG A 433 -4.87 9.58 0.46
N TYR A 434 -4.58 9.85 -0.81
CA TYR A 434 -4.38 8.82 -1.82
C TYR A 434 -3.19 7.92 -1.48
N VAL A 435 -2.05 8.49 -1.10
CA VAL A 435 -0.87 7.73 -0.65
C VAL A 435 -1.18 6.96 0.63
N ALA A 436 -1.86 7.56 1.61
CA ALA A 436 -2.26 6.90 2.86
C ALA A 436 -3.17 5.68 2.60
N LYS A 437 -4.21 5.84 1.77
CA LYS A 437 -5.13 4.78 1.34
C LYS A 437 -4.39 3.62 0.68
N HIS A 438 -3.46 3.92 -0.22
CA HIS A 438 -2.68 2.88 -0.89
C HIS A 438 -1.56 2.28 -0.03
N SER A 439 -1.07 3.01 0.98
CA SER A 439 -0.17 2.46 2.01
C SER A 439 -0.89 1.44 2.89
N GLU A 440 -2.10 1.77 3.35
CA GLU A 440 -2.98 0.84 4.05
C GLU A 440 -3.25 -0.42 3.22
N ALA A 441 -3.67 -0.25 1.96
CA ALA A 441 -3.93 -1.35 1.06
C ALA A 441 -2.68 -2.22 0.82
N SER A 442 -1.50 -1.61 0.69
CA SER A 442 -0.23 -2.33 0.51
C SER A 442 0.13 -3.17 1.72
N ILE A 443 -0.11 -2.66 2.94
CA ILE A 443 0.07 -3.42 4.19
C ILE A 443 -0.89 -4.62 4.22
N GLN A 444 -2.18 -4.39 3.92
CA GLN A 444 -3.20 -5.46 3.91
C GLN A 444 -2.90 -6.54 2.86
N VAL A 445 -2.52 -6.15 1.64
CA VAL A 445 -2.11 -7.08 0.59
C VAL A 445 -0.89 -7.89 1.02
N SER A 446 0.09 -7.25 1.67
CA SER A 446 1.27 -7.93 2.18
C SER A 446 0.89 -8.95 3.27
N GLN A 447 0.03 -8.58 4.22
CA GLN A 447 -0.48 -9.51 5.24
C GLN A 447 -1.22 -10.71 4.62
N LEU A 448 -2.07 -10.46 3.62
CA LEU A 448 -2.77 -11.54 2.92
C LEU A 448 -1.80 -12.49 2.19
N LEU A 449 -0.82 -11.94 1.47
CA LEU A 449 0.22 -12.72 0.80
C LEU A 449 1.07 -13.53 1.78
N PHE A 450 1.31 -13.00 2.98
CA PHE A 450 1.98 -13.71 4.07
C PHE A 450 1.16 -14.91 4.54
N SER A 451 -0.13 -14.71 4.87
CA SER A 451 -1.05 -15.78 5.28
C SER A 451 -1.17 -16.88 4.22
N CYS A 452 -1.41 -16.51 2.95
CA CYS A 452 -1.46 -17.48 1.85
C CYS A 452 -0.14 -18.26 1.71
N SER A 453 1.01 -17.61 1.91
CA SER A 453 2.32 -18.27 1.82
C SER A 453 2.55 -19.25 2.97
N ASN A 454 2.08 -18.95 4.18
CA ASN A 454 2.09 -19.88 5.31
C ASN A 454 1.21 -21.10 5.02
N LEU A 455 -0.02 -20.87 4.55
CA LEU A 455 -0.96 -21.95 4.20
C LEU A 455 -0.37 -22.88 3.14
N ILE A 456 0.22 -22.33 2.07
CA ILE A 456 0.90 -23.14 1.03
C ILE A 456 2.03 -23.96 1.64
N SER A 457 2.84 -23.37 2.53
CA SER A 457 3.94 -24.07 3.19
C SER A 457 3.46 -25.17 4.13
N CYS A 458 2.32 -24.99 4.79
CA CYS A 458 1.67 -26.02 5.60
C CYS A 458 1.12 -27.15 4.74
N LEU A 459 0.42 -26.83 3.64
CA LEU A 459 -0.09 -27.82 2.69
C LEU A 459 1.03 -28.64 2.04
N GLN A 460 2.14 -28.00 1.66
CA GLN A 460 3.31 -28.69 1.10
C GLN A 460 3.94 -29.67 2.11
N ARG A 461 4.05 -29.27 3.38
CA ARG A 461 4.52 -30.16 4.45
C ARG A 461 3.57 -31.33 4.67
N TYR A 462 2.26 -31.08 4.70
CA TYR A 462 1.25 -32.12 4.83
C TYR A 462 1.28 -33.12 3.67
N ILE A 463 1.36 -32.64 2.41
CA ILE A 463 1.50 -33.51 1.23
C ILE A 463 2.82 -34.30 1.28
N GLY A 464 3.90 -33.69 1.77
CA GLY A 464 5.18 -34.37 1.99
C GLY A 464 5.04 -35.52 2.99
N ALA A 465 4.46 -35.25 4.16
CA ALA A 465 4.22 -36.25 5.21
C ALA A 465 3.31 -37.38 4.74
N MET A 466 2.25 -37.06 3.99
CA MET A 466 1.37 -38.06 3.37
C MET A 466 2.11 -38.96 2.37
N LYS A 467 3.05 -38.41 1.59
CA LYS A 467 3.88 -39.22 0.68
C LYS A 467 4.83 -40.14 1.44
N THR A 468 5.52 -39.63 2.47
CA THR A 468 6.42 -40.45 3.29
C THR A 468 5.68 -41.54 4.05
N SER A 469 4.49 -41.22 4.60
CA SER A 469 3.63 -42.20 5.27
C SER A 469 3.14 -43.27 4.28
N SER A 470 2.71 -42.87 3.08
CA SER A 470 2.37 -43.80 1.99
C SER A 470 3.55 -44.70 1.59
N ASP A 471 4.76 -44.15 1.47
CA ASP A 471 5.96 -44.91 1.10
C ASP A 471 6.34 -45.90 2.22
N ASN A 472 6.21 -45.51 3.49
CA ASN A 472 6.47 -46.38 4.65
C ASN A 472 5.45 -47.52 4.76
N ILE A 473 4.17 -47.25 4.47
CA ILE A 473 3.10 -48.27 4.39
C ILE A 473 3.37 -49.26 3.24
N ILE A 474 3.83 -48.78 2.08
CA ILE A 474 4.21 -49.63 0.93
C ILE A 474 5.42 -50.51 1.29
N ASN A 475 6.35 -50.00 2.11
CA ASN A 475 7.56 -50.71 2.54
C ASN A 475 7.33 -51.63 3.76
N GLY A 476 6.12 -51.67 4.33
CA GLY A 476 5.75 -52.61 5.40
C GLY A 476 6.21 -52.24 6.80
N GLU A 477 6.46 -50.96 7.07
CA GLU A 477 6.78 -50.46 8.42
C GLU A 477 5.49 -50.03 9.16
N ASP A 478 5.32 -50.45 10.43
CA ASP A 478 4.19 -50.06 11.28
C ASP A 478 4.26 -48.55 11.59
N THR A 479 3.33 -47.77 11.05
CA THR A 479 3.29 -46.31 11.26
C THR A 479 2.27 -45.94 12.35
N GLU A 480 2.75 -45.61 13.54
CA GLU A 480 2.07 -44.60 14.39
C GLU A 480 2.18 -43.24 13.69
N LEU A 481 1.10 -42.44 13.67
CA LEU A 481 1.18 -41.05 13.19
C LEU A 481 2.28 -40.34 13.98
N THR A 482 3.25 -39.78 13.27
CA THR A 482 4.35 -39.06 13.91
C THR A 482 3.79 -37.78 14.55
N ALA A 483 4.35 -37.37 15.70
CA ALA A 483 3.89 -36.16 16.42
C ALA A 483 3.82 -34.90 15.53
N GLU A 484 4.65 -34.85 14.47
CA GLU A 484 4.66 -33.79 13.47
C GLU A 484 3.36 -33.72 12.65
N GLU A 485 2.72 -34.85 12.35
CA GLU A 485 1.47 -34.90 11.58
C GLU A 485 0.28 -34.34 12.37
N SER A 486 0.25 -34.57 13.69
CA SER A 486 -0.76 -33.99 14.59
C SER A 486 -0.55 -32.48 14.78
N GLU A 487 0.70 -32.02 14.90
CA GLU A 487 1.02 -30.60 15.03
C GLU A 487 0.67 -29.81 13.76
N VAL A 488 0.90 -30.41 12.59
CA VAL A 488 0.54 -29.80 11.29
C VAL A 488 -0.98 -29.70 11.13
N SER A 489 -1.73 -30.73 11.56
CA SER A 489 -3.21 -30.71 11.53
C SER A 489 -3.78 -29.64 12.47
N GLU A 490 -3.27 -29.52 13.69
CA GLU A 490 -3.70 -28.47 14.63
C GLU A 490 -3.36 -27.06 14.12
N LYS A 491 -2.20 -26.85 13.49
CA LYS A 491 -1.85 -25.56 12.89
C LYS A 491 -2.74 -25.19 11.70
N ILE A 492 -3.10 -26.17 10.87
CA ILE A 492 -4.05 -25.96 9.76
C ILE A 492 -5.45 -25.63 10.32
N GLU A 493 -5.92 -26.33 11.36
CA GLU A 493 -7.19 -26.00 12.00
C GLU A 493 -7.18 -24.64 12.68
N ALA A 494 -6.08 -24.24 13.31
CA ALA A 494 -5.93 -22.94 13.96
C ALA A 494 -5.98 -21.79 12.93
N GLU A 495 -5.29 -21.92 11.80
CA GLU A 495 -5.34 -20.94 10.70
C GLU A 495 -6.74 -20.86 10.08
N CYS A 496 -7.42 -22.00 9.86
CA CYS A 496 -8.80 -22.04 9.35
C CYS A 496 -9.81 -21.43 10.34
N ARG A 497 -9.65 -21.65 11.66
CA ARG A 497 -10.50 -21.05 12.70
C ARG A 497 -10.27 -19.55 12.85
N ALA A 498 -9.07 -19.06 12.53
CA ALA A 498 -8.76 -17.63 12.51
C ALA A 498 -9.44 -16.87 11.35
N GLY A 499 -10.08 -17.57 10.41
CA GLY A 499 -10.81 -16.95 9.30
C GLY A 499 -9.91 -16.34 8.22
N ASN A 500 -8.63 -16.72 8.20
CA ASN A 500 -7.63 -16.30 7.20
C ASN A 500 -7.71 -17.10 5.89
#